data_AF-A0A7K4CS11-F1
#
_entry.id   AF-A0A7K4CS11-F1
#
_cell.length_a   1.000
_cell.length_b   1.000
_cell.length_c   1.000
_cell.angle_alpha   90.00
_cell.angle_beta   90.00
_cell.angle_gamma   90.00
#
_symmetry.space_group_name_H-M   'P 1'
#
loop_
_entity.id
_entity.type
_entity.pdbx_description
1 polymer ?
#
loop_
_entity_poly.entity_id
_entity_poly.type
_entity_poly.pdbx_seq_one_letter_code
_entity_poly.pdbx_strand_id
1 'polypeptide(L)' 'MSIPADFTEYKRREYCNDIKCPIQLLLNKEAEKSQKYEEIRAICASHCIHTTHQFHKWLIEKGYLIFRPAKKV' A
#
# COMPACT_ATOMS: atom_id res chain seq x y z
N MET A 1 -4.13 -7.28 -17.84
CA MET A 1 -2.84 -8.00 -17.74
C MET A 1 -3.09 -9.01 -16.64
N SER A 2 -3.19 -10.29 -16.99
CA SER A 2 -3.57 -11.33 -16.04
C SER A 2 -2.31 -11.89 -15.42
N ILE A 3 -2.25 -11.91 -14.09
CA ILE A 3 -1.14 -12.49 -13.35
C ILE A 3 -1.29 -14.02 -13.36
N PRO A 4 -0.18 -14.79 -13.52
CA PRO A 4 -0.27 -16.25 -13.51
C PRO A 4 -0.85 -16.77 -12.19
N ALA A 5 -1.52 -17.92 -12.22
CA ALA A 5 -2.27 -18.47 -11.08
C ALA A 5 -1.44 -18.67 -9.79
N ASP A 6 -0.12 -18.75 -9.91
CA ASP A 6 0.81 -18.99 -8.80
C ASP A 6 1.30 -17.70 -8.11
N PHE A 7 0.81 -16.52 -8.51
CA PHE A 7 1.24 -15.24 -7.95
C PHE A 7 0.08 -14.48 -7.29
N THR A 8 0.36 -13.88 -6.14
CA THR A 8 -0.57 -13.01 -5.43
C THR A 8 -0.27 -11.54 -5.71
N GLU A 9 -1.30 -10.76 -6.00
CA GLU A 9 -1.18 -9.31 -6.14
C GLU A 9 -1.00 -8.61 -4.80
N TYR A 10 -0.11 -7.62 -4.77
CA TYR A 10 -0.02 -6.68 -3.67
C TYR A 10 -1.36 -5.96 -3.48
N LYS A 11 -1.93 -6.03 -2.27
CA LYS A 11 -3.18 -5.34 -1.96
C LYS A 11 -2.91 -3.92 -1.48
N ARG A 12 -3.79 -3.00 -1.86
CA ARG A 12 -3.72 -1.60 -1.41
C ARG A 12 -3.66 -1.56 0.12
N ARG A 13 -2.71 -0.80 0.67
CA ARG A 13 -2.46 -0.59 2.12
C ARG A 13 -1.98 -1.83 2.88
N GLU A 14 -1.64 -2.93 2.20
CA GLU A 14 -1.15 -4.14 2.84
C GLU A 14 0.12 -3.88 3.66
N TYR A 15 1.09 -3.16 3.10
CA TYR A 15 2.30 -2.73 3.82
C TYR A 15 1.94 -1.99 5.11
N CYS A 16 1.13 -0.93 5.01
CA CYS A 16 0.78 -0.09 6.15
C CYS A 16 0.02 -0.84 7.24
N ASN A 17 -0.78 -1.85 6.87
CA ASN A 17 -1.46 -2.72 7.83
C ASN A 17 -0.49 -3.68 8.51
N ASP A 18 0.44 -4.29 7.77
CA ASP A 18 1.41 -5.25 8.30
C ASP A 18 2.34 -4.59 9.34
N ILE A 19 2.87 -3.41 9.02
CA ILE A 19 3.73 -2.65 9.94
C ILE A 19 2.97 -1.83 10.99
N LYS A 20 1.64 -1.96 11.05
CA LYS A 20 0.76 -1.26 12.00
C LYS A 20 0.96 0.26 11.99
N CYS A 21 0.99 0.85 10.79
CA CYS A 21 1.11 2.30 10.61
C CYS A 21 0.00 3.02 11.40
N PRO A 22 0.32 3.99 12.28
CA PRO A 22 -0.66 4.65 13.14
C PRO A 22 -1.75 5.36 12.33
N ILE A 23 -1.39 5.97 11.19
CA ILE A 23 -2.35 6.62 10.30
C ILE A 23 -3.30 5.60 9.65
N GLN A 24 -2.78 4.44 9.25
CA GLN A 24 -3.61 3.37 8.69
C GLN A 24 -4.54 2.76 9.74
N LEU A 25 -4.09 2.62 10.99
CA LEU A 25 -4.92 2.15 12.09
C LEU A 25 -6.04 3.13 12.45
N LEU A 26 -5.79 4.44 12.36
CA LEU A 26 -6.84 5.45 12.48
C LEU A 26 -7.82 5.38 11.32
N LEU A 27 -7.29 5.27 10.08
CA LEU A 27 -8.12 5.19 8.89
C LEU A 27 -9.05 3.97 8.89
N ASN A 28 -8.57 2.81 9.37
CA ASN A 28 -9.36 1.57 9.46
C ASN A 28 -10.56 1.67 10.42
N LYS A 29 -10.59 2.66 11.32
CA LYS A 29 -11.70 2.88 12.25
C LYS A 29 -12.82 3.73 11.67
N GLU A 30 -12.54 4.49 10.60
CA GLU A 30 -13.50 5.38 9.99
C GLU A 30 -14.26 4.69 8.86
N ALA A 31 -15.53 5.05 8.68
CA ALA A 31 -16.29 4.59 7.52
C ALA A 31 -15.67 5.15 6.23
N GLU A 32 -15.49 4.30 5.23
CA GLU A 32 -14.97 4.73 3.92
C GLU A 32 -15.81 5.89 3.36
N LYS A 33 -15.14 6.88 2.77
CA LYS A 33 -15.74 8.11 2.20
C LYS A 33 -16.42 9.04 3.21
N SER A 34 -16.32 8.78 4.50
CA SER A 34 -16.66 9.79 5.51
C SER A 34 -15.69 10.97 5.43
N GLN A 35 -16.11 12.13 5.92
CA GLN A 35 -15.24 13.31 5.96
C GLN A 35 -13.93 13.03 6.73
N LYS A 36 -14.04 12.40 7.90
CA LYS A 36 -12.87 12.00 8.71
C LYS A 36 -11.97 11.01 7.99
N TYR A 37 -12.53 10.05 7.27
CA TYR A 37 -11.76 9.11 6.44
C TYR A 37 -10.93 9.86 5.39
N GLU A 38 -11.52 10.82 4.68
CA GLU A 38 -10.79 11.58 3.65
C GLU A 38 -9.74 12.52 4.26
N GLU A 39 -10.01 13.14 5.42
CA GLU A 39 -9.04 13.94 6.16
C GLU A 39 -7.80 13.12 6.55
N ILE A 40 -8.00 11.91 7.11
CA ILE A 40 -6.89 11.01 7.47
C ILE A 40 -6.18 10.50 6.21
N ARG A 41 -6.93 10.16 5.15
CA ARG A 41 -6.38 9.70 3.88
C ARG A 41 -5.49 10.77 3.22
N ALA A 42 -5.81 12.05 3.38
CA ALA A 42 -5.01 13.15 2.84
C ALA A 42 -3.59 13.15 3.42
N ILE A 43 -3.41 12.75 4.68
CA ILE A 43 -2.10 12.58 5.32
C ILE A 43 -1.28 11.51 4.57
N CYS A 44 -1.88 10.34 4.29
CA CYS A 44 -1.20 9.29 3.52
C CYS A 44 -0.79 9.75 2.13
N ALA A 45 -1.61 10.60 1.48
CA ALA A 45 -1.40 11.02 0.10
C ALA A 45 -0.32 12.10 -0.05
N SER A 46 -0.13 12.95 0.97
CA SER A 46 0.74 14.12 0.88
C SER A 46 1.94 14.10 1.84
N HIS A 47 1.81 13.42 2.99
CA HIS A 47 2.78 13.47 4.09
C HIS A 47 2.97 12.08 4.71
N CYS A 48 3.16 11.05 3.88
CA CYS A 48 3.42 9.70 4.39
C CYS A 48 4.65 9.70 5.30
N ILE A 49 4.52 9.13 6.49
CA ILE A 49 5.62 9.01 7.47
C ILE A 49 6.64 7.93 7.11
N HIS A 50 6.34 7.09 6.12
CA HIS A 50 7.20 6.01 5.67
C HIS A 50 7.94 6.40 4.40
N THR A 51 9.21 5.99 4.33
CA THR A 51 10.02 6.23 3.13
C THR A 51 9.79 5.14 2.10
N THR A 52 10.02 5.49 0.83
CA THR A 52 10.02 4.53 -0.28
C THR A 52 10.99 3.37 -0.04
N HIS A 53 12.12 3.62 0.63
CA HIS A 53 13.08 2.56 0.98
C HIS A 53 12.51 1.54 1.97
N GLN A 54 11.79 2.00 3.01
CA GLN A 54 11.15 1.09 3.97
C GLN A 54 10.14 0.18 3.29
N PHE A 55 9.33 0.73 2.39
CA PHE A 55 8.39 -0.05 1.60
C PHE A 55 9.08 -1.08 0.70
N HIS A 56 10.14 -0.69 -0.02
CA HIS A 56 10.88 -1.63 -0.87
C HIS A 56 11.56 -2.74 -0.08
N LYS A 57 12.16 -2.43 1.08
CA LYS A 57 12.75 -3.43 1.97
C LYS A 57 11.70 -4.45 2.41
N TRP A 58 10.52 -3.98 2.80
CA TRP A 58 9.40 -4.83 3.18
C TRP A 58 8.93 -5.74 2.04
N LEU A 59 8.84 -5.22 0.81
CA LEU A 59 8.49 -6.04 -0.37
C LEU A 59 9.47 -7.21 -0.54
N ILE A 60 10.77 -6.96 -0.43
CA ILE A 60 11.82 -7.98 -0.53
C ILE A 60 11.66 -9.01 0.59
N GLU A 61 11.46 -8.55 1.83
CA GLU A 61 11.29 -9.43 3.00
C GLU A 61 10.05 -10.34 2.90
N LYS A 62 8.98 -9.88 2.23
CA LYS A 62 7.76 -10.66 1.98
C LYS A 62 7.82 -11.51 0.71
N GLY A 63 8.90 -11.43 -0.07
CA GLY A 63 9.07 -12.20 -1.30
C GLY A 63 8.30 -11.66 -2.51
N TYR A 64 7.90 -10.38 -2.50
CA TYR A 64 7.25 -9.75 -3.65
C TYR A 64 8.21 -9.57 -4.82
N LEU A 65 7.71 -9.83 -6.03
CA LEU A 65 8.41 -9.55 -7.29
C LEU A 65 7.81 -8.32 -7.95
N ILE A 66 8.68 -7.40 -8.43
CA ILE A 66 8.27 -6.19 -9.15
C ILE A 66 8.40 -6.43 -10.65
N PHE A 67 7.28 -6.44 -11.35
CA PHE A 67 7.25 -6.58 -12.80
C PHE A 67 7.10 -5.21 -13.46
N ARG A 68 8.01 -4.89 -14.40
CA ARG A 68 7.84 -3.76 -15.31
C ARG A 68 7.32 -4.31 -16.65
N PRO A 69 6.14 -3.88 -17.13
CA PRO A 69 5.65 -4.34 -18.42
C PRO A 69 6.62 -3.87 -19.54
N ALA A 70 6.91 -4.76 -20.49
CA ALA A 70 7.53 -4.35 -21.75
C ALA A 70 6.59 -3.34 -22.43
N LYS A 71 7.16 -2.27 -23.03
CA LYS A 71 6.36 -1.21 -23.68
C LYS A 71 5.28 -1.86 -24.55
N LYS A 72 4.01 -1.56 -24.26
CA LYS A 72 2.95 -1.75 -25.26
C LYS A 72 3.22 -0.69 -26.33
N VAL A 73 3.76 -1.13 -27.48
CA VAL A 73 3.68 -0.34 -28.71
C VAL A 73 2.23 -0.24 -29.11
#